data_AF-A0A365Z7D7-F1
#
_entry.id   AF-A0A365Z7D7-F1
#
_cell.length_a   1.000
_cell.length_b   1.000
_cell.length_c   1.000
_cell.angle_alpha   90.00
_cell.angle_beta   90.00
_cell.angle_gamma   90.00
#
_symmetry.space_group_name_H-M   'P 1'
#
loop_
_entity.id
_entity.type
_entity.pdbx_description
1 polymer ?
#
loop_
_entity_poly.entity_id
_entity_poly.type
_entity_poly.pdbx_seq_one_letter_code
_entity_poly.pdbx_strand_id
1 'polypeptide(L)' 'MAAVSPTGLKRLACERYREATGRKWTEADRREQERWLAKTLPVIRAELGIALEAEWRDGAWQAPGQFELFPTSEGAA' A
#
# COMPACT_ATOMS: atom_id res chain seq x y z
N MET A 1 0.44 -9.85 13.27
CA MET A 1 -0.48 -9.50 12.16
C MET A 1 0.38 -9.16 10.96
N ALA A 2 0.22 -9.82 9.81
CA ALA A 2 1.00 -9.50 8.62
C ALA A 2 0.60 -8.11 8.10
N ALA A 3 1.57 -7.24 7.82
CA ALA A 3 1.29 -5.93 7.24
C ALA A 3 0.67 -6.08 5.84
N VAL A 4 -0.27 -5.21 5.48
CA VAL A 4 -0.90 -5.22 4.16
C VAL A 4 0.14 -4.81 3.12
N SER A 5 0.50 -5.73 2.23
CA SER A 5 1.47 -5.48 1.16
C SER A 5 0.97 -4.47 0.13
N PRO A 6 1.85 -3.88 -0.72
CA PRO A 6 1.44 -2.98 -1.80
C PRO A 6 0.42 -3.62 -2.75
N THR A 7 0.59 -4.92 -3.04
CA THR A 7 -0.38 -5.70 -3.83
C THR A 7 -1.73 -5.81 -3.11
N GLY A 8 -1.71 -5.97 -1.78
CA GLY A 8 -2.91 -5.93 -0.94
C GLY A 8 -3.62 -4.57 -0.99
N LEU A 9 -2.88 -3.46 -0.87
CA LEU A 9 -3.43 -2.11 -1.02
C LEU A 9 -4.08 -1.91 -2.39
N LYS A 10 -3.40 -2.35 -3.45
CA LYS A 10 -3.93 -2.27 -4.82
C LYS A 10 -5.20 -3.08 -4.97
N ARG A 11 -5.26 -4.29 -4.40
CA ARG A 11 -6.47 -5.14 -4.41
C ARG A 11 -7.64 -4.44 -3.73
N LEU A 12 -7.43 -3.88 -2.53
CA LEU A 12 -8.45 -3.11 -1.82
C LEU A 12 -8.93 -1.90 -2.65
N ALA A 13 -8.01 -1.19 -3.31
CA ALA A 13 -8.37 -0.09 -4.18
C ALA A 13 -9.22 -0.55 -5.38
N CYS A 14 -8.93 -1.71 -5.98
CA CYS A 14 -9.73 -2.29 -7.05
C CYS A 14 -11.12 -2.75 -6.59
N GLU A 15 -11.22 -3.32 -5.38
CA GLU A 15 -12.50 -3.70 -4.77
C GLU A 15 -13.37 -2.47 -4.54
N ARG A 16 -12.81 -1.42 -3.93
CA ARG A 16 -13.51 -0.13 -3.75
C ARG A 16 -13.90 0.54 -5.06
N TYR A 17 -13.09 0.41 -6.11
CA TYR A 17 -13.43 0.93 -7.43
C TYR A 17 -14.73 0.31 -7.96
N ARG A 18 -14.85 -1.01 -7.82
CA ARG A 18 -16.05 -1.75 -8.23
C ARG A 18 -17.26 -1.35 -7.40
N GLU A 19 -17.09 -1.18 -6.08
CA GLU A 19 -18.18 -0.75 -5.20
C GLU A 19 -18.65 0.68 -5.53
N ALA A 20 -17.73 1.59 -5.84
CA ALA A 20 -18.06 2.99 -6.10
C ALA A 20 -18.64 3.23 -7.50
N THR A 21 -18.19 2.49 -8.51
CA THR A 21 -18.56 2.73 -9.92
C THR A 21 -19.51 1.68 -10.50
N GLY A 22 -19.62 0.52 -9.86
CA GLY A 22 -20.29 -0.67 -10.41
C GLY A 22 -19.52 -1.38 -11.53
N ARG A 23 -18.37 -0.86 -11.96
CA ARG A 23 -17.57 -1.39 -13.08
C ARG A 23 -16.40 -2.23 -12.58
N LYS A 24 -15.95 -3.21 -13.36
CA LYS A 24 -14.71 -3.95 -13.05
C LYS A 24 -13.50 -3.04 -13.26
N TRP A 25 -12.46 -3.23 -12.46
CA TRP A 25 -11.20 -2.50 -12.59
C TRP A 25 -10.60 -2.56 -14.01
N THR A 26 -10.71 -3.72 -14.67
CA THR A 26 -10.20 -3.95 -16.03
C THR A 26 -10.96 -3.17 -17.11
N GLU A 27 -12.14 -2.64 -16.80
CA GLU A 27 -12.93 -1.81 -17.73
C GLU A 27 -12.51 -0.32 -17.67
N ALA A 28 -11.82 0.09 -16.61
CA ALA A 28 -11.26 1.43 -16.50
C ALA A 28 -10.04 1.56 -17.42
N ASP A 29 -9.93 2.69 -18.12
CA ASP A 29 -8.72 3.00 -18.88
C ASP A 29 -7.56 3.35 -17.94
N ARG A 30 -6.33 3.37 -18.48
CA ARG A 30 -5.14 3.61 -17.67
C ARG A 30 -5.16 4.95 -16.92
N ARG A 31 -5.70 6.02 -17.51
CA ARG A 31 -5.76 7.35 -16.85
C ARG A 31 -6.79 7.34 -15.73
N GLU A 32 -7.93 6.69 -15.95
CA GLU A 32 -8.96 6.49 -14.93
C GLU A 32 -8.41 5.67 -13.75
N GLN A 33 -7.68 4.60 -14.04
CA GLN A 33 -6.99 3.78 -13.04
C GLN A 33 -5.97 4.60 -12.23
N GLU A 34 -5.10 5.36 -12.90
CA GLU A 34 -4.09 6.20 -12.24
C GLU A 34 -4.74 7.25 -11.34
N ARG A 35 -5.80 7.93 -11.81
CA ARG A 35 -6.56 8.91 -11.01
C ARG A 35 -7.23 8.27 -9.81
N TRP A 36 -7.82 7.08 -9.98
CA TRP A 36 -8.44 6.35 -8.89
C TRP A 36 -7.43 5.97 -7.81
N LEU A 37 -6.28 5.42 -8.21
CA LEU A 37 -5.22 5.04 -7.27
C LEU A 37 -4.66 6.26 -6.54
N ALA A 38 -4.39 7.36 -7.24
CA ALA A 38 -3.91 8.60 -6.64
C ALA A 38 -4.87 9.17 -5.58
N LYS A 39 -6.18 9.02 -5.80
CA LYS A 39 -7.21 9.46 -4.84
C LYS A 39 -7.39 8.48 -3.68
N THR A 40 -7.39 7.17 -3.95
CA THR A 40 -7.90 6.16 -3.02
C THR A 40 -6.80 5.53 -2.17
N LEU A 41 -5.59 5.34 -2.72
CA LEU A 41 -4.47 4.76 -1.96
C LEU A 41 -4.10 5.57 -0.71
N PRO A 42 -4.07 6.91 -0.73
CA PRO A 42 -3.83 7.70 0.47
C PRO A 42 -4.86 7.45 1.57
N VAL A 43 -6.14 7.31 1.20
CA VAL A 43 -7.24 7.04 2.14
C VAL A 43 -7.09 5.66 2.76
N ILE A 44 -6.87 4.63 1.94
CA ILE A 44 -6.67 3.25 2.43
C ILE A 44 -5.44 3.18 3.35
N ARG A 45 -4.35 3.87 2.99
CA ARG A 45 -3.16 3.94 3.83
C ARG A 45 -3.45 4.58 5.18
N ALA A 46 -4.16 5.70 5.21
CA ALA A 46 -4.55 6.37 6.45
C ALA A 46 -5.43 5.48 7.35
N GLU A 47 -6.41 4.76 6.78
CA GLU A 47 -7.26 3.81 7.50
C GLU A 47 -6.46 2.66 8.15
N LEU A 48 -5.37 2.23 7.49
CA LEU A 48 -4.49 1.17 7.96
C LEU A 48 -3.34 1.69 8.84
N GLY A 49 -3.28 3.00 9.12
CA GLY A 49 -2.20 3.62 9.89
C GLY A 49 -0.84 3.63 9.17
N ILE A 50 -0.82 3.50 7.84
CA ILE A 50 0.38 3.54 7.01
C ILE A 50 0.65 5.00 6.62
N ALA A 51 1.84 5.51 6.94
CA ALA A 51 2.23 6.86 6.52
C ALA A 51 2.29 6.96 4.98
N LEU A 52 1.90 8.11 4.42
CA LEU A 52 1.87 8.30 2.96
C LEU A 52 3.25 8.18 2.30
N GLU A 53 4.26 8.61 3.03
CA GLU A 53 5.66 8.54 2.60
C GLU A 53 6.32 7.21 2.95
N ALA A 54 5.59 6.28 3.61
CA ALA A 54 6.16 4.99 3.95
C ALA A 54 6.46 4.17 2.69
N GLU A 55 7.61 3.51 2.72
CA GLU A 55 8.08 2.62 1.68
C GLU A 55 7.94 1.17 2.12
N TRP A 56 7.61 0.27 1.19
CA TRP A 56 7.54 -1.16 1.47
C TRP A 56 8.92 -1.78 1.32
N ARG A 57 9.51 -2.27 2.42
CA ARG A 57 10.82 -2.92 2.48
C ARG A 57 10.77 -4.07 3.46
N ASP A 58 11.45 -5.17 3.12
CA ASP A 58 11.59 -6.35 3.99
C ASP A 58 10.27 -6.89 4.59
N GLY A 59 9.18 -6.79 3.82
CA GLY A 59 7.86 -7.27 4.24
C GLY A 59 7.09 -6.34 5.19
N ALA A 60 7.54 -5.09 5.37
CA ALA A 60 6.90 -4.09 6.22
C ALA A 60 6.88 -2.69 5.58
N TRP A 61 5.99 -1.82 6.07
CA TRP A 61 6.01 -0.40 5.75
C TRP A 61 6.96 0.32 6.70
N GLN A 62 7.98 0.96 6.14
CA GLN A 62 8.96 1.75 6.89
C GLN A 62 8.75 3.23 6.60
N ALA A 63 8.76 4.07 7.63
CA ALA A 63 8.66 5.53 7.45
C ALA A 63 9.88 6.07 6.70
N PRO A 64 9.75 7.17 5.93
CA PRO A 64 10.90 7.79 5.28
C PRO A 64 11.92 8.21 6.36
N GLY A 65 13.17 7.77 6.19
CA GLY A 65 14.25 8.05 7.16
C GLY A 65 14.29 7.12 8.37
N GLN A 66 13.44 6.09 8.44
CA GLN A 66 13.68 4.97 9.35
C GLN A 66 14.83 4.13 8.79
N PHE A 67 16.06 4.57 9.03
CA PHE A 67 17.22 3.69 8.90
C PHE A 67 17.07 2.60 9.97
N GLU A 68 17.11 1.34 9.57
CA GLU A 68 17.36 0.26 10.53
C GLU A 68 18.71 0.55 11.18
N LEU A 69 18.68 1.14 12.38
CA LEU A 69 19.87 1.48 13.16
C LEU A 69 20.59 0.23 13.69
N PHE A 70 19.99 -0.95 13.52
CA PHE A 70 20.57 -2.23 13.89
C PHE A 70 20.32 -3.22 12.74
N PRO A 71 21.35 -3.71 12.03
CA PRO A 71 21.20 -5.00 11.40
C PRO A 71 20.85 -5.98 12.52
N THR A 72 19.84 -6.82 12.32
CA THR A 72 19.64 -7.99 13.19
C THR A 72 20.87 -8.87 13.04
N SER A 73 21.91 -8.54 13.80
CA SER A 73 22.98 -9.45 14.15
C SER A 73 22.36 -10.39 15.17
N GLU A 74 21.55 -11.33 14.67
CA GLU A 74 21.32 -12.55 15.44
C GLU A 74 22.70 -13.20 15.54
N GLY A 75 23.20 -13.21 16.77
CA GLY A 75 24.60 -13.41 17.07
C GLY A 75 25.13 -14.74 16.56
N ALA A 76 26.40 -14.69 16.17
CA ALA A 76 27.30 -15.81 16.31
C ALA A 76 27.23 -16.36 17.74
N ALA A 77 26.90 -17.64 17.87
CA ALA A 77 27.44 -18.57 18.85
C ALA A 77 27.22 -20.00 18.35
#